data_AF-A0A1U7HT31-F1
#
_entry.id   AF-A0A1U7HT31-F1
#
_cell.length_a   1.000
_cell.length_b   1.000
_cell.length_c   1.000
_cell.angle_alpha   90.00
_cell.angle_beta   90.00
_cell.angle_gamma   90.00
#
_symmetry.space_group_name_H-M   'P 1'
#
loop_
_entity.id
_entity.type
_entity.pdbx_description
1 polymer ?
#
loop_
_entity_poly.entity_id
_entity_poly.type
_entity_poly.pdbx_seq_one_letter_code
_entity_poly.pdbx_strand_id
1 'polypeptide(L)'
;MILPFGRLLEGELVAVSAAERIESCKAGGLGAIAFAFAYFIAALVNSLVLAVRVESLAQLQVSVGVELAVKVAIALLSGFLFGVTYRYIIRNDGNSHLKDGAVLAFGLVRGLASIETSDYLVLGVWLPTALGVESVFCFAIARLVLDLALSCGWIEPFH
;
A
#
# COMPACT_ATOMS: atom_id res chain seq x y z
N MET A 1 9.46 47.05 -23.28
CA MET A 1 9.06 46.85 -21.87
C MET A 1 8.04 45.73 -21.83
N ILE A 2 8.52 44.49 -21.89
CA ILE A 2 7.72 43.25 -21.87
C ILE A 2 8.44 42.42 -20.81
N LEU A 3 7.79 42.10 -19.67
CA LEU A 3 8.11 41.08 -18.67
C LEU A 3 7.58 41.52 -17.29
N PRO A 4 6.29 41.24 -17.01
CA PRO A 4 5.96 40.68 -15.70
C PRO A 4 5.04 39.44 -15.75
N PHE A 5 4.46 39.12 -16.91
CA PHE A 5 3.47 38.03 -17.02
C PHE A 5 4.08 36.63 -16.89
N GLY A 6 5.27 36.39 -17.46
CA GLY A 6 5.95 35.09 -17.39
C GLY A 6 6.35 34.67 -15.96
N ARG A 7 6.84 35.60 -15.14
CA ARG A 7 7.24 35.32 -13.74
C ARG A 7 6.07 35.00 -12.82
N LEU A 8 4.88 35.56 -13.11
CA LEU A 8 3.67 35.27 -12.35
C LEU A 8 3.15 33.86 -12.68
N LEU A 9 3.20 33.46 -13.95
CA LEU A 9 2.86 32.10 -14.37
C LEU A 9 3.85 31.05 -13.84
N GLU A 10 5.16 31.34 -13.85
CA GLU A 10 6.16 30.47 -13.25
C GLU A 10 5.94 30.28 -11.74
N GLY A 11 5.57 31.36 -11.02
CA GLY A 11 5.24 31.30 -9.60
C GLY A 11 3.98 30.46 -9.31
N GLU A 12 2.92 30.62 -10.10
CA GLU A 12 1.71 29.81 -9.96
C GLU A 12 1.95 28.33 -10.32
N LEU A 13 2.71 28.04 -11.38
CA LEU A 13 3.06 26.66 -11.75
C LEU A 13 3.87 25.95 -10.65
N VAL A 14 4.82 26.67 -10.01
CA VAL A 14 5.59 26.14 -8.89
C VAL A 14 4.71 25.90 -7.66
N ALA A 15 3.75 26.80 -7.38
CA ALA A 15 2.80 26.66 -6.28
C ALA A 15 1.83 25.48 -6.50
N VAL A 16 1.30 25.31 -7.72
CA VAL A 16 0.46 24.16 -8.10
C VAL A 16 1.24 22.86 -7.97
N SER A 17 2.48 22.82 -8.47
CA SER A 17 3.36 21.64 -8.33
C SER A 17 3.64 21.28 -6.87
N ALA A 18 3.80 22.28 -5.99
CA ALA A 18 4.01 22.04 -4.56
C ALA A 18 2.74 21.50 -3.86
N ALA A 19 1.57 22.03 -4.20
CA ALA A 19 0.28 21.57 -3.67
C ALA A 19 -0.01 20.12 -4.08
N GLU A 20 0.26 19.76 -5.34
CA GLU A 20 0.11 18.39 -5.83
C GLU A 20 0.98 17.39 -5.08
N ARG A 21 2.22 17.77 -4.74
CA ARG A 21 3.13 16.93 -3.95
C ARG A 21 2.60 16.69 -2.53
N ILE A 22 2.01 17.71 -1.91
CA ILE A 22 1.44 17.60 -0.56
C ILE A 22 0.25 16.64 -0.56
N GLU A 23 -0.65 16.76 -1.54
CA GLU A 23 -1.80 15.88 -1.67
C GLU A 23 -1.38 14.42 -1.96
N SER A 24 -0.32 14.21 -2.75
CA SER A 24 0.25 12.87 -2.96
C SER A 24 0.89 12.31 -1.69
N CYS A 25 1.61 13.13 -0.91
CA CYS A 25 2.13 12.72 0.39
C CYS A 25 1.01 12.34 1.37
N LYS A 26 -0.14 13.03 1.33
CA LYS A 26 -1.31 12.71 2.15
C LYS A 26 -1.95 11.38 1.74
N ALA A 27 -2.12 11.16 0.44
CA ALA A 27 -2.58 9.88 -0.10
C ALA A 27 -1.64 8.73 0.28
N GLY A 28 -0.33 8.93 0.13
CA GLY A 28 0.68 7.98 0.58
C GLY A 28 0.61 7.71 2.08
N GLY A 29 0.48 8.74 2.91
CA GLY A 29 0.36 8.59 4.36
C GLY A 29 -0.86 7.77 4.77
N LEU A 30 -2.03 8.04 4.17
CA LEU A 30 -3.25 7.27 4.42
C LEU A 30 -3.12 5.82 3.94
N GLY A 31 -2.52 5.61 2.76
CA GLY A 31 -2.23 4.27 2.24
C GLY A 31 -1.28 3.48 3.15
N ALA A 32 -0.24 4.13 3.68
CA ALA A 32 0.72 3.53 4.60
C ALA A 32 0.06 3.09 5.91
N ILE A 33 -0.74 3.97 6.53
CA ILE A 33 -1.44 3.69 7.79
C ILE A 33 -2.46 2.56 7.58
N ALA A 34 -3.25 2.64 6.52
CA ALA A 34 -4.27 1.62 6.22
C ALA A 34 -3.64 0.25 5.96
N PHE A 35 -2.55 0.21 5.18
CA PHE A 35 -1.84 -1.04 4.90
C PHE A 35 -1.20 -1.61 6.17
N ALA A 36 -0.52 -0.78 6.97
CA ALA A 36 0.12 -1.22 8.21
C ALA A 36 -0.92 -1.76 9.22
N PHE A 37 -2.09 -1.11 9.31
CA PHE A 37 -3.19 -1.57 10.15
C PHE A 37 -3.76 -2.92 9.66
N ALA A 38 -3.99 -3.06 8.35
CA ALA A 38 -4.43 -4.33 7.77
C ALA A 38 -3.42 -5.45 8.00
N TYR A 39 -2.13 -5.17 7.79
CA TYR A 39 -1.04 -6.12 8.04
C TYR A 39 -0.94 -6.50 9.52
N PHE A 40 -1.17 -5.55 10.44
CA PHE A 40 -1.19 -5.83 11.87
C PHE A 40 -2.35 -6.79 12.25
N ILE A 41 -3.55 -6.57 11.70
CA ILE A 41 -4.69 -7.48 11.90
C ILE A 41 -4.34 -8.86 11.34
N ALA A 42 -3.78 -8.92 10.14
CA ALA A 42 -3.44 -10.18 9.51
C ALA A 42 -2.36 -10.94 10.30
N ALA A 43 -1.34 -10.25 10.80
CA ALA A 43 -0.34 -10.79 11.72
C ALA A 43 -0.95 -11.29 13.04
N LEU A 44 -1.95 -10.58 13.59
CA LEU A 44 -2.67 -11.00 14.80
C LEU A 44 -3.48 -12.27 14.55
N VAL A 45 -4.19 -12.34 13.42
CA VAL A 45 -4.96 -13.52 13.00
C VAL A 45 -4.03 -14.71 12.80
N ASN A 46 -2.91 -14.51 12.10
CA ASN A 46 -1.89 -15.55 11.94
C ASN A 46 -1.41 -16.01 13.32
N SER A 47 -1.03 -15.11 14.23
CA SER A 47 -0.59 -15.46 15.59
C SER A 47 -1.63 -16.28 16.38
N LEU A 48 -2.92 -15.95 16.28
CA LEU A 48 -4.00 -16.72 16.90
C LEU A 48 -4.20 -18.10 16.27
N VAL A 49 -4.09 -18.20 14.94
CA VAL A 49 -4.22 -19.47 14.20
C VAL A 49 -3.00 -20.38 14.44
N LEU A 50 -1.80 -19.78 14.56
CA LEU A 50 -0.55 -20.44 14.99
C LEU A 50 -0.71 -21.14 16.33
N ALA A 51 -1.37 -20.49 17.30
CA ALA A 51 -1.59 -21.03 18.63
C ALA A 51 -2.46 -22.30 18.65
N VAL A 52 -3.17 -22.60 17.56
CA VAL A 52 -4.16 -23.68 17.51
C VAL A 52 -3.71 -24.89 16.69
N ARG A 53 -2.82 -24.79 15.67
CA ARG A 53 -2.72 -25.94 14.73
C ARG A 53 -1.45 -26.25 13.92
N VAL A 54 -0.34 -25.49 13.90
CA VAL A 54 0.76 -25.82 12.95
C VAL A 54 2.17 -25.42 13.43
N GLU A 55 3.05 -26.41 13.65
CA GLU A 55 4.49 -26.19 13.97
C GLU A 55 5.29 -25.55 12.81
N SER A 56 4.88 -25.73 11.54
CA SER A 56 5.56 -25.13 10.37
C SER A 56 5.39 -23.61 10.26
N LEU A 57 4.48 -23.02 11.05
CA LEU A 57 4.27 -21.59 11.11
C LEU A 57 5.12 -20.89 12.19
N ALA A 58 5.92 -21.62 12.97
CA ALA A 58 6.83 -21.05 13.96
C ALA A 58 7.87 -20.08 13.34
N GLN A 59 8.16 -20.20 12.04
CA GLN A 59 9.02 -19.25 11.31
C GLN A 59 8.31 -17.92 10.96
N LEU A 60 6.97 -17.88 11.05
CA LEU A 60 6.19 -16.64 10.99
C LEU A 60 6.14 -15.93 12.35
N GLN A 61 6.66 -16.56 13.41
CA GLN A 61 6.72 -15.96 14.73
C GLN A 61 7.63 -14.74 14.66
N VAL A 62 7.00 -13.58 14.72
CA VAL A 62 7.68 -12.30 14.65
C VAL A 62 8.58 -12.17 15.87
N SER A 63 9.89 -12.32 15.65
CA SER A 63 10.87 -12.02 16.68
C SER A 63 10.76 -10.55 17.04
N VAL A 64 10.56 -10.26 18.33
CA VAL A 64 10.43 -8.90 18.84
C VAL A 64 11.81 -8.24 18.76
N GLY A 65 12.05 -7.52 17.66
CA GLY A 65 13.36 -6.95 17.34
C GLY A 65 13.43 -6.30 15.96
N VAL A 66 14.63 -6.32 15.35
CA VAL A 66 14.91 -5.68 14.05
C VAL A 66 14.03 -6.24 12.92
N GLU A 67 13.68 -7.53 12.96
CA GLU A 67 12.85 -8.17 11.94
C GLU A 67 11.43 -7.59 11.90
N LEU A 68 10.80 -7.35 13.06
CA LEU A 68 9.51 -6.68 13.14
C LEU A 68 9.59 -5.25 12.59
N ALA A 69 10.64 -4.51 12.95
CA ALA A 69 10.85 -3.15 12.46
C ALA A 69 10.99 -3.12 10.93
N VAL A 70 11.71 -4.07 10.35
CA VAL A 70 11.86 -4.22 8.89
C VAL A 70 10.53 -4.58 8.23
N LYS A 71 9.77 -5.55 8.78
CA LYS A 71 8.45 -5.93 8.24
C LYS A 71 7.46 -4.76 8.28
N VAL A 72 7.43 -4.00 9.36
CA VAL A 72 6.60 -2.80 9.49
C VAL A 72 7.05 -1.70 8.53
N ALA A 73 8.37 -1.48 8.37
CA ALA A 73 8.90 -0.51 7.42
C ALA A 73 8.53 -0.86 5.97
N ILE A 74 8.64 -2.14 5.58
CA ILE A 74 8.21 -2.64 4.27
C ILE A 74 6.71 -2.45 4.09
N ALA A 75 5.90 -2.74 5.12
CA ALA A 75 4.45 -2.55 5.08
C ALA A 75 4.07 -1.09 4.88
N LEU A 76 4.68 -0.17 5.64
CA LEU A 76 4.48 1.27 5.51
C LEU A 76 4.90 1.77 4.14
N LEU A 77 6.09 1.38 3.66
CA LEU A 77 6.59 1.80 2.36
C LEU A 77 5.72 1.27 1.21
N SER A 78 5.28 0.01 1.30
CA SER A 78 4.36 -0.59 0.32
C SER A 78 3.04 0.15 0.26
N GLY A 79 2.43 0.43 1.42
CA GLY A 79 1.18 1.18 1.50
C GLY A 79 1.35 2.64 1.05
N PHE A 80 2.50 3.26 1.35
CA PHE A 80 2.82 4.62 0.90
C PHE A 80 2.93 4.69 -0.63
N LEU A 81 3.75 3.82 -1.23
CA LEU A 81 3.89 3.75 -2.68
C LEU A 81 2.54 3.48 -3.34
N PHE A 82 1.76 2.54 -2.81
CA PHE A 82 0.41 2.25 -3.31
C PHE A 82 -0.51 3.46 -3.21
N GLY A 83 -0.53 4.19 -2.09
CA GLY A 83 -1.38 5.37 -1.93
C GLY A 83 -1.04 6.50 -2.91
N VAL A 84 0.26 6.74 -3.12
CA VAL A 84 0.73 7.71 -4.11
C VAL A 84 0.32 7.28 -5.52
N THR A 85 0.62 6.04 -5.93
CA THR A 85 0.28 5.55 -7.27
C THR A 85 -1.22 5.47 -7.51
N TYR A 86 -1.99 5.07 -6.49
CA TYR A 86 -3.44 4.99 -6.57
C TYR A 86 -4.06 6.35 -6.89
N ARG A 87 -3.58 7.44 -6.28
CA ARG A 87 -4.05 8.79 -6.62
C ARG A 87 -3.84 9.16 -8.10
N TYR A 88 -2.72 8.73 -8.71
CA TYR A 88 -2.45 8.96 -10.13
C TYR A 88 -3.28 8.06 -11.06
N ILE A 89 -3.58 6.83 -10.64
CA ILE A 89 -4.36 5.87 -11.42
C ILE A 89 -5.84 6.26 -11.46
N ILE A 90 -6.37 6.77 -10.34
CA ILE A 90 -7.76 7.22 -10.23
C ILE A 90 -7.88 8.63 -10.80
N ARG A 91 -7.87 8.72 -12.13
CA ARG A 91 -8.44 9.86 -12.83
C ARG A 91 -9.96 9.79 -12.73
N ASN A 92 -10.63 10.93 -12.91
CA ASN A 92 -12.09 11.10 -12.84
C ASN A 92 -12.92 10.20 -13.80
N ASP A 93 -12.27 9.30 -14.55
CA ASP A 93 -12.90 8.26 -15.35
C ASP A 93 -13.36 7.11 -14.45
N GLY A 94 -14.67 6.94 -14.30
CA GLY A 94 -15.33 6.00 -13.39
C GLY A 94 -15.14 4.50 -13.69
N ASN A 95 -14.02 4.08 -14.28
CA ASN A 95 -13.75 2.69 -14.62
C ASN A 95 -13.25 1.91 -13.37
N SER A 96 -14.16 1.16 -12.76
CA SER A 96 -13.89 0.32 -11.58
C SER A 96 -12.80 -0.74 -11.81
N HIS A 97 -12.60 -1.21 -13.05
CA HIS A 97 -11.63 -2.26 -13.36
C HIS A 97 -10.18 -1.81 -13.15
N LEU A 98 -9.87 -0.52 -13.39
CA LEU A 98 -8.53 0.03 -13.16
C LEU A 98 -8.15 -0.04 -11.67
N LYS A 99 -9.13 0.19 -10.80
CA LYS A 99 -8.95 0.13 -9.35
C LYS A 99 -8.64 -1.29 -8.88
N ASP A 100 -9.38 -2.28 -9.40
CA ASP A 100 -9.20 -3.69 -9.05
C ASP A 100 -7.86 -4.22 -9.58
N GLY A 101 -7.49 -3.83 -10.80
CA GLY A 101 -6.20 -4.15 -11.40
C GLY A 101 -5.02 -3.59 -10.61
N ALA A 102 -5.11 -2.37 -10.06
CA ALA A 102 -4.07 -1.77 -9.24
C ALA A 102 -3.82 -2.56 -7.95
N VAL A 103 -4.90 -2.94 -7.24
CA VAL A 103 -4.79 -3.77 -6.02
C VAL A 103 -4.17 -5.13 -6.34
N LEU A 104 -4.61 -5.75 -7.43
CA LEU A 104 -4.12 -7.07 -7.83
C LEU A 104 -2.65 -7.01 -8.24
N ALA A 105 -2.21 -5.99 -8.99
CA ALA A 105 -0.82 -5.83 -9.40
C ALA A 105 0.12 -5.66 -8.19
N PHE A 106 -0.20 -4.76 -7.26
CA PHE A 106 0.61 -4.55 -6.06
C PHE A 106 0.59 -5.76 -5.12
N GLY A 107 -0.57 -6.39 -4.94
CA GLY A 107 -0.72 -7.60 -4.14
C GLY A 107 0.04 -8.79 -4.72
N LEU A 108 0.00 -8.98 -6.04
CA LEU A 108 0.78 -10.02 -6.71
C LEU A 108 2.28 -9.75 -6.60
N VAL A 109 2.77 -8.56 -6.91
CA VAL A 109 4.21 -8.24 -6.83
C VAL A 109 4.76 -8.52 -5.43
N ARG A 110 4.04 -8.11 -4.39
CA ARG A 110 4.42 -8.37 -3.00
C ARG A 110 4.29 -9.86 -2.63
N GLY A 111 3.22 -10.51 -3.07
CA GLY A 111 2.98 -11.92 -2.80
C GLY A 111 4.04 -12.82 -3.44
N LEU A 112 4.33 -12.60 -4.72
CA LEU A 112 5.38 -13.30 -5.47
C LEU A 112 6.77 -13.06 -4.87
N ALA A 113 7.08 -11.84 -4.42
CA ALA A 113 8.34 -11.59 -3.71
C ALA A 113 8.44 -12.39 -2.40
N SER A 114 7.35 -12.51 -1.65
CA SER A 114 7.30 -13.33 -0.42
C SER A 114 7.51 -14.81 -0.72
N ILE A 115 6.97 -15.27 -1.86
CA ILE A 115 7.13 -16.62 -2.37
C ILE A 115 8.59 -16.88 -2.77
N GLU A 116 9.22 -15.97 -3.52
CA GLU A 116 10.64 -16.04 -3.92
C GLU A 116 11.59 -16.16 -2.73
N THR A 117 11.32 -15.44 -1.63
CA THR A 117 12.14 -15.49 -0.42
C THR A 117 11.87 -16.71 0.49
N SER A 118 10.80 -17.47 0.22
CA SER A 118 10.40 -18.61 1.06
C SER A 118 11.04 -19.91 0.57
N ASP A 119 11.56 -20.73 1.47
CA ASP A 119 12.12 -22.03 1.12
C ASP A 119 10.99 -23.05 0.88
N TYR A 120 10.60 -23.19 -0.39
CA TYR A 120 9.49 -24.04 -0.85
C TYR A 120 9.61 -25.51 -0.41
N LEU A 121 10.86 -25.98 -0.26
CA LEU A 121 11.15 -27.36 0.11
C LEU A 121 10.82 -27.66 1.58
N VAL A 122 10.75 -26.62 2.42
CA VAL A 122 10.48 -26.74 3.87
C VAL A 122 9.04 -26.35 4.21
N LEU A 123 8.49 -25.32 3.56
CA LEU A 123 7.17 -24.77 3.90
C LEU A 123 6.00 -25.40 3.12
N GLY A 124 6.26 -26.02 1.97
CA GLY A 124 5.20 -26.43 1.02
C GLY A 124 4.50 -25.23 0.36
N VAL A 125 3.88 -25.45 -0.80
CA VAL A 125 3.31 -24.37 -1.65
C VAL A 125 2.17 -23.59 -0.99
N TRP A 126 1.48 -24.21 -0.02
CA TRP A 126 0.30 -23.63 0.61
C TRP A 126 0.58 -22.37 1.43
N LEU A 127 1.71 -22.34 2.15
CA LEU A 127 2.02 -21.24 3.07
C LEU A 127 2.46 -19.95 2.33
N PRO A 128 3.37 -20.00 1.35
CA PRO A 128 3.71 -18.83 0.53
C PRO A 128 2.50 -18.28 -0.25
N THR A 129 1.61 -19.16 -0.71
CA THR A 129 0.38 -18.76 -1.41
C THR A 129 -0.58 -18.01 -0.48
N ALA A 130 -0.72 -18.46 0.78
CA ALA A 130 -1.55 -17.78 1.77
C ALA A 130 -1.03 -16.37 2.10
N LEU A 131 0.30 -16.18 2.18
CA LEU A 131 0.93 -14.86 2.37
C LEU A 131 0.73 -13.92 1.16
N GLY A 132 0.69 -14.49 -0.05
CA GLY A 132 0.34 -13.74 -1.25
C GLY A 132 -1.11 -13.23 -1.22
N VAL A 133 -2.05 -14.09 -0.82
CA VAL A 133 -3.46 -13.73 -0.65
C VAL A 133 -3.64 -12.67 0.44
N GLU A 134 -2.95 -12.81 1.58
CA GLU A 134 -2.91 -11.81 2.65
C GLU A 134 -2.48 -10.43 2.12
N SER A 135 -1.44 -10.38 1.28
CA SER A 135 -0.96 -9.13 0.68
C SER A 135 -2.02 -8.46 -0.19
N VAL A 136 -2.75 -9.23 -1.01
CA VAL A 136 -3.86 -8.72 -1.83
C VAL A 136 -4.97 -8.16 -0.94
N PHE A 137 -5.34 -8.87 0.14
CA PHE A 137 -6.34 -8.37 1.10
C PHE A 137 -5.91 -7.07 1.77
N CYS A 138 -4.62 -6.93 2.15
CA CYS A 138 -4.11 -5.69 2.75
C CYS A 138 -4.20 -4.51 1.78
N PHE A 139 -3.85 -4.70 0.50
CA PHE A 139 -3.99 -3.65 -0.51
C PHE A 139 -5.46 -3.34 -0.84
N ALA A 140 -6.36 -4.32 -0.76
CA ALA A 140 -7.80 -4.09 -0.93
C ALA A 140 -8.36 -3.20 0.20
N ILE A 141 -7.96 -3.44 1.45
CA ILE A 141 -8.32 -2.59 2.59
C ILE A 141 -7.73 -1.18 2.42
N ALA A 142 -6.45 -1.09 2.06
CA ALA A 142 -5.81 0.21 1.82
C ALA A 142 -6.53 1.01 0.73
N ARG A 143 -6.97 0.34 -0.34
CA ARG A 143 -7.80 0.95 -1.37
C ARG A 143 -9.12 1.47 -0.81
N LEU A 144 -9.86 0.69 -0.02
CA LEU A 144 -11.14 1.14 0.52
C LEU A 144 -10.99 2.42 1.35
N VAL A 145 -9.91 2.51 2.14
CA VAL A 145 -9.59 3.72 2.90
C VAL A 145 -9.28 4.90 1.97
N LEU A 146 -8.52 4.68 0.89
CA LEU A 146 -8.22 5.72 -0.09
C LEU A 146 -9.44 6.15 -0.90
N ASP A 147 -10.30 5.21 -1.31
CA ASP A 147 -11.58 5.51 -1.99
C ASP A 147 -12.49 6.32 -1.05
N LEU A 148 -12.56 5.99 0.25
CA LEU A 148 -13.28 6.79 1.25
C LEU A 148 -12.67 8.18 1.42
N ALA A 149 -11.35 8.28 1.48
CA ALA A 149 -10.67 9.57 1.60
C ALA A 149 -10.90 10.47 0.37
N LEU A 150 -10.91 9.90 -0.83
CA LEU A 150 -11.27 10.61 -2.07
C LEU A 150 -12.76 11.02 -2.06
N SER A 151 -13.65 10.12 -1.64
CA SER A 151 -15.10 10.36 -1.60
C SER A 151 -15.50 11.42 -0.58
N CYS A 152 -14.81 11.47 0.56
CA CYS A 152 -15.01 12.47 1.61
C CYS A 152 -14.35 13.83 1.28
N GLY A 153 -13.69 13.96 0.11
CA GLY A 153 -12.92 15.16 -0.25
C GLY A 153 -11.70 15.38 0.64
N TRP A 154 -11.26 14.35 1.38
CA TRP A 154 -10.04 14.44 2.17
C TRP A 154 -8.82 14.52 1.28
N ILE A 155 -8.80 13.91 0.10
CA ILE A 155 -7.73 14.03 -0.91
C ILE A 155 -8.37 14.50 -2.22
N GLU A 156 -7.77 15.49 -2.88
CA GLU A 156 -8.23 15.91 -4.20
C GLU A 156 -7.66 15.00 -5.30
N PRO A 157 -8.50 14.54 -6.25
CA PRO A 157 -8.02 13.84 -7.42
C PRO A 157 -7.04 14.72 -8.21
N PHE A 158 -6.08 14.09 -8.87
CA PHE A 158 -5.06 14.81 -9.64
C PHE A 158 -5.72 15.51 -10.84
N HIS A 159 -5.46 16.81 -11.02
CA HIS A 159 -6.06 17.66 -12.06
C HIS A 159 -5.11 17.86 -13.26
#